data_AF-A0A7Y2JI58-F1
#
_entry.id   AF-A0A7Y2JI58-F1
#
_cell.length_a   1.000
_cell.length_b   1.000
_cell.length_c   1.000
_cell.angle_alpha   90.00
_cell.angle_beta   90.00
_cell.angle_gamma   90.00
#
_symmetry.space_group_name_H-M   'P 1'
#
loop_
_entity.id
_entity.type
_entity.pdbx_description
1 polymer ?
#
loop_
_entity_poly.entity_id
_entity_poly.type
_entity_poly.pdbx_seq_one_letter_code
_entity_poly.pdbx_strand_id
1 'polypeptide(L)' 'MITAHIPSGYVLARTAGWRRSVMAVAVFGATFPDLDLIWFYLIDDRAIHHHMYWVHAPAFALTMSL' A
#
# COMPACT_ATOMS: atom_id res chain seq x y z
N MET A 1 -1.36 10.71 3.01
CA MET A 1 -1.48 10.43 4.46
C MET A 1 -0.93 9.04 4.71
N ILE A 2 -0.19 8.79 5.80
CA ILE A 2 0.57 7.54 6.00
C ILE A 2 -0.32 6.28 6.22
N THR A 3 -1.63 6.45 6.38
CA THR A 3 -2.57 5.34 6.62
C THR A 3 -3.80 5.38 5.70
N ALA A 4 -3.70 6.09 4.58
CA ALA A 4 -4.83 6.34 3.69
C ALA A 4 -5.44 5.04 3.13
N HIS A 5 -4.64 3.99 3.02
CA HIS A 5 -5.01 2.76 2.33
C HIS A 5 -5.45 1.64 3.28
N ILE A 6 -5.35 1.79 4.61
CA ILE A 6 -5.86 0.79 5.57
C ILE A 6 -7.35 0.45 5.31
N PRO A 7 -8.26 1.42 5.08
CA PRO A 7 -9.66 1.11 4.82
C PRO A 7 -9.88 0.29 3.55
N SER A 8 -9.08 0.49 2.49
CA SER A 8 -9.24 -0.27 1.24
C SER A 8 -8.84 -1.73 1.42
N GLY A 9 -7.77 -2.02 2.17
CA GLY A 9 -7.38 -3.38 2.55
C GLY A 9 -8.46 -4.10 3.37
N TYR A 10 -9.10 -3.39 4.30
CA TYR A 10 -10.23 -3.95 5.06
C TYR A 10 -11.43 -4.25 4.16
N VAL A 11 -11.83 -3.30 3.31
CA VAL A 11 -12.95 -3.46 2.37
C VAL A 11 -12.70 -4.66 1.45
N LEU A 12 -11.51 -4.76 0.85
CA LEU A 12 -11.11 -5.89 0.01
C LEU A 12 -11.22 -7.22 0.75
N ALA A 13 -10.62 -7.33 1.94
CA ALA A 13 -10.67 -8.56 2.72
C ALA A 13 -12.11 -8.94 3.09
N ARG A 14 -12.94 -7.94 3.43
CA ARG A 14 -14.32 -8.15 3.83
C ARG A 14 -15.19 -8.62 2.66
N THR A 15 -15.04 -8.02 1.48
CA THR A 15 -15.81 -8.39 0.28
C THR A 15 -15.37 -9.74 -0.29
N ALA A 16 -14.08 -10.08 -0.18
CA ALA A 16 -13.55 -11.39 -0.58
C ALA A 16 -13.83 -12.52 0.43
N GLY A 17 -14.46 -12.22 1.58
CA GLY A 17 -14.73 -13.20 2.63
C GLY A 17 -13.48 -13.68 3.38
N TRP A 18 -12.35 -12.99 3.24
CA TRP A 18 -11.10 -13.33 3.90
C TRP A 18 -11.18 -13.09 5.41
N ARG A 19 -10.53 -13.97 6.18
CA ARG A 19 -10.58 -13.98 7.65
C ARG A 19 -9.20 -14.22 8.24
N ARG A 20 -9.05 -13.86 9.52
CA ARG A 20 -7.85 -14.13 10.33
C ARG A 20 -6.59 -13.58 9.64
N SER A 21 -5.57 -14.42 9.46
CA SER A 21 -4.28 -14.06 8.86
C SER A 21 -4.43 -13.46 7.47
N VAL A 22 -5.34 -13.94 6.64
CA VAL A 22 -5.53 -13.42 5.28
C VAL A 22 -6.06 -11.99 5.29
N MET A 23 -6.97 -11.68 6.22
CA MET A 23 -7.44 -10.31 6.43
C MET A 23 -6.32 -9.41 6.95
N ALA A 24 -5.50 -9.91 7.88
CA ALA A 24 -4.35 -9.16 8.38
C ALA A 24 -3.37 -8.83 7.24
N VAL A 25 -3.04 -9.81 6.40
CA VAL A 25 -2.17 -9.61 5.23
C VAL A 25 -2.76 -8.58 4.27
N ALA A 26 -4.06 -8.62 3.97
CA ALA A 26 -4.69 -7.63 3.09
C ALA A 26 -4.68 -6.21 3.69
N VAL A 27 -4.93 -6.07 5.00
CA VAL A 27 -4.92 -4.76 5.69
C VAL A 27 -3.49 -4.20 5.79
N PHE A 28 -2.51 -5.02 6.17
CA PHE A 28 -1.11 -4.60 6.25
C PHE A 28 -0.51 -4.36 4.87
N GLY A 29 -0.78 -5.22 3.90
CA GLY A 29 -0.31 -5.05 2.53
C GLY A 29 -0.83 -3.76 1.91
N ALA A 30 -2.06 -3.34 2.25
CA ALA A 30 -2.61 -2.09 1.78
C ALA A 30 -1.81 -0.86 2.25
N THR A 31 -0.99 -0.93 3.30
CA THR A 31 -0.16 0.22 3.73
C THR A 31 1.13 0.39 2.92
N PHE A 32 1.48 -0.54 2.02
CA PHE A 32 2.72 -0.45 1.24
C PHE A 32 2.83 0.83 0.40
N PRO A 33 1.77 1.26 -0.33
CA PRO A 33 1.80 2.52 -1.04
C PRO A 33 2.02 3.73 -0.10
N ASP A 34 1.66 3.64 1.18
CA ASP A 34 1.86 4.75 2.13
C ASP A 34 3.32 4.93 2.59
N LEU A 35 4.16 3.88 2.45
CA LEU A 35 5.59 3.93 2.84
C LEU A 35 6.41 4.84 1.93
N ASP A 36 5.90 5.10 0.73
CA ASP A 36 6.52 5.96 -0.27
C ASP A 36 6.64 7.42 0.21
N LEU A 37 5.75 7.81 1.11
CA LEU A 37 5.70 9.13 1.70
C LEU A 37 6.86 9.35 2.69
N ILE A 38 7.36 8.26 3.30
CA ILE A 38 8.58 8.29 4.12
C ILE A 38 9.77 8.63 3.23
N TRP A 39 9.89 7.98 2.07
CA TRP A 39 10.93 8.28 1.08
C TRP A 39 10.81 9.71 0.57
N PHE A 40 9.59 10.13 0.19
CA PHE A 40 9.27 11.48 -0.28
C PHE A 40 9.74 12.57 0.67
N TYR A 41 9.48 12.41 1.97
CA TYR A 41 9.82 13.43 2.97
C TYR A 41 11.25 13.34 3.51
N LEU A 42 11.83 12.15 3.61
CA LEU A 42 13.11 11.96 4.30
C LEU A 42 14.31 11.84 3.35
N ILE A 43 14.10 11.46 2.08
CA ILE A 43 15.19 11.09 1.17
C ILE A 43 15.12 11.88 -0.14
N ASP A 44 13.94 11.94 -0.77
CA ASP A 44 13.75 12.55 -2.09
C ASP A 44 13.68 14.08 -2.07
N ASP A 45 13.66 14.69 -0.88
CA ASP A 45 13.39 16.12 -0.63
C ASP A 45 12.19 16.65 -1.43
N ARG A 46 11.19 15.78 -1.64
CA ARG A 46 9.96 16.08 -2.40
C ARG A 46 10.20 16.46 -3.86
N ALA A 47 11.33 16.05 -4.46
CA ALA A 47 11.67 16.36 -5.84
C ALA A 47 10.70 15.72 -6.85
N ILE A 48 10.26 14.48 -6.59
CA ILE A 48 9.29 13.75 -7.40
C ILE A 48 7.99 13.61 -6.62
N HIS A 49 6.85 13.90 -7.27
CA HIS A 49 5.55 13.70 -6.64
C HIS A 49 5.33 12.21 -6.32
N HIS A 50 5.01 11.87 -5.07
CA HIS A 50 5.03 10.49 -4.58
C HIS A 50 4.17 9.50 -5.39
N HIS A 51 3.06 9.95 -5.99
CA HIS A 51 2.25 9.11 -6.90
C HIS A 51 2.97 8.65 -8.17
N MET A 52 4.13 9.22 -8.49
CA MET A 52 4.98 8.81 -9.60
C MET A 52 5.96 7.69 -9.23
N TYR A 53 6.05 7.32 -7.95
CA TYR A 53 6.91 6.22 -7.53
C TYR A 53 6.36 4.87 -7.98
N TRP A 54 7.26 3.97 -8.35
CA TRP A 54 6.96 2.62 -8.87
C TRP A 54 6.11 1.76 -7.93
N VAL A 55 6.09 2.05 -6.63
CA VAL A 55 5.23 1.36 -5.65
C VAL A 55 3.72 1.60 -5.88
N HIS A 56 3.37 2.64 -6.65
CA HIS A 56 2.01 2.88 -7.13
C HIS A 56 1.67 2.10 -8.41
N ALA A 57 2.64 1.45 -9.06
CA ALA A 57 2.39 0.70 -10.29
C ALA A 57 1.70 -0.65 -9.99
N PRO A 58 0.64 -1.03 -10.73
CA PRO A 58 -0.02 -2.33 -10.53
C PRO A 58 0.91 -3.54 -10.65
N ALA A 59 1.95 -3.44 -11.50
CA ALA A 59 2.96 -4.49 -11.64
C ALA A 59 3.73 -4.75 -10.34
N PHE A 60 4.02 -3.71 -9.55
CA PHE A 60 4.68 -3.87 -8.26
C PHE A 60 3.82 -4.68 -7.29
N ALA A 61 2.53 -4.32 -7.18
CA ALA A 61 1.59 -5.05 -6.34
C ALA A 61 1.47 -6.53 -6.74
N LEU A 62 1.47 -6.83 -8.05
CA LEU A 62 1.46 -8.21 -8.56
C LEU A 62 2.72 -8.97 -8.11
N THR A 63 3.91 -8.37 -8.23
CA THR A 63 5.16 -9.03 -7.81
C THR A 63 5.23 -9.33 -6.32
N MET A 64 4.62 -8.50 -5.48
CA MET A 64 4.56 -8.73 -4.02
C MET A 64 3.48 -9.73 -3.61
N SER A 65 2.61 -10.15 -4.54
CA SER A 65 1.52 -11.10 -4.28
C SER A 65 1.84 -12.54 -4.71
N LEU A 66 3.04 -12.78 -5.27
CA LEU A 66 3.54 -14.10 -5.71
C LEU A 66 4.42 -14.73 -4.63
#